data_AF-A0A1S8CSG7-F1
#
_entry.id   AF-A0A1S8CSG7-F1
#
_cell.length_a   1.000
_cell.length_b   1.000
_cell.length_c   1.000
_cell.angle_alpha   90.00
_cell.angle_beta   90.00
_cell.angle_gamma   90.00
#
_symmetry.space_group_name_H-M   'P 1'
#
loop_
_entity.id
_entity.type
_entity.pdbx_description
1 polymer ?
#
loop_
_entity_poly.entity_id
_entity_poly.type
_entity_poly.pdbx_seq_one_letter_code
_entity_poly.pdbx_strand_id
1 'polypeptide(L)'
;MLVYIFISIGLLLISAYISSPKFKGKLGEFAIKVQAKNYLGEEYILLNDCTLPDTQNGTTQIDHILLSPYGIFVIETKNYQGWIFGGERQKSWTQKIYKKSFKFQNPLHQNYKHMKVLESILEDVIAPQYLHSLIIFTPQSTRSLA
;
A
#
# COMPACT_ATOMS: atom_id res chain seq x y z
N MET A 1 44.15 -9.55 27.00
CA MET A 1 43.03 -8.80 27.63
C MET A 1 42.54 -7.65 26.75
N LEU A 2 43.39 -6.68 26.37
CA LEU A 2 42.99 -5.54 25.50
C LEU A 2 42.42 -5.95 24.13
N VAL A 3 43.00 -6.96 23.46
CA VAL A 3 42.50 -7.45 22.16
C VAL A 3 41.05 -7.93 22.25
N TYR A 4 40.69 -8.66 23.30
CA TYR A 4 39.32 -9.14 23.51
C TYR A 4 38.33 -7.99 23.79
N ILE A 5 38.80 -6.90 24.40
CA ILE A 5 38.00 -5.69 24.63
C ILE A 5 37.72 -4.99 23.29
N PHE A 6 38.70 -4.88 22.39
CA PHE A 6 38.46 -4.30 21.06
C PHE A 6 37.52 -5.16 20.22
N ILE A 7 37.64 -6.50 20.29
CA ILE A 7 36.72 -7.41 19.60
C ILE A 7 35.30 -7.28 20.16
N SER A 8 35.12 -7.21 21.48
CA SER A 8 33.79 -7.08 22.08
C SER A 8 33.13 -5.73 21.78
N ILE A 9 33.89 -4.63 21.79
CA ILE A 9 33.42 -3.31 21.35
C ILE A 9 33.01 -3.35 19.88
N GLY A 10 33.81 -3.97 19.01
CA GLY A 10 33.49 -4.14 17.59
C GLY A 10 32.17 -4.90 17.37
N LEU A 11 31.98 -6.02 18.08
CA LEU A 11 30.74 -6.81 18.02
C LEU A 11 29.52 -6.03 18.53
N LEU A 12 29.66 -5.24 19.58
CA LEU A 12 28.59 -4.38 20.10
C LEU A 12 28.20 -3.29 19.10
N LEU A 13 29.17 -2.65 18.45
CA LEU A 13 28.91 -1.63 17.43
C LEU A 13 28.21 -2.23 16.19
N ILE A 14 28.64 -3.42 15.76
CA ILE A 14 27.98 -4.15 14.66
C ILE A 14 26.55 -4.53 15.04
N SER A 15 26.35 -5.07 16.25
CA SER A 15 25.03 -5.44 16.76
C SER A 15 24.08 -4.24 16.85
N ALA A 16 24.58 -3.10 17.34
CA ALA A 16 23.83 -1.84 17.41
C ALA A 16 23.46 -1.32 16.01
N TYR A 17 24.38 -1.43 15.04
CA TYR A 17 24.13 -1.07 13.65
C TYR A 17 23.04 -1.94 13.00
N ILE A 18 23.14 -3.26 13.13
CA ILE A 18 22.15 -4.23 12.61
C ILE A 18 20.79 -4.03 13.29
N SER A 19 20.78 -3.68 14.57
CA SER A 19 19.55 -3.43 15.33
C SER A 19 18.90 -2.08 15.03
N SER A 20 19.59 -1.18 14.30
CA SER A 20 19.12 0.16 14.04
C SER A 20 17.84 0.19 13.18
N PRO A 21 16.93 1.15 13.41
CA PRO A 21 15.71 1.30 12.60
C PRO A 21 16.00 1.45 11.10
N LYS A 22 17.09 2.14 10.74
CA LYS A 22 17.50 2.37 9.35
C LYS A 22 17.89 1.07 8.65
N PHE A 23 18.65 0.19 9.32
CA PHE A 23 19.07 -1.09 8.72
C PHE A 23 17.88 -2.04 8.57
N LYS A 24 17.01 -2.11 9.59
CA LYS A 24 15.75 -2.89 9.52
C LYS A 24 14.82 -2.39 8.40
N GLY A 25 14.74 -1.07 8.20
CA GLY A 25 14.00 -0.46 7.09
C GLY A 25 14.54 -0.92 5.72
N LYS A 26 15.86 -0.82 5.50
CA LYS A 26 16.49 -1.29 4.25
C LYS A 26 16.30 -2.78 3.98
N LEU A 27 16.37 -3.62 5.02
CA LEU A 27 16.09 -5.05 4.90
C LEU A 27 14.62 -5.32 4.54
N GLY A 28 13.69 -4.58 5.14
CA GLY A 28 12.27 -4.65 4.79
C GLY A 28 12.01 -4.28 3.32
N GLU A 29 12.58 -3.17 2.86
CA GLU A 29 12.50 -2.74 1.45
C GLU A 29 13.10 -3.78 0.49
N PHE A 30 14.24 -4.37 0.84
CA PHE A 30 14.86 -5.43 0.05
C PHE A 30 13.99 -6.69 -0.02
N ALA A 31 13.43 -7.13 1.10
CA ALA A 31 12.55 -8.30 1.15
C ALA A 31 11.27 -8.11 0.33
N ILE A 32 10.70 -6.90 0.31
CA ILE A 32 9.56 -6.55 -0.53
C ILE A 32 9.94 -6.60 -2.01
N LYS A 33 11.09 -6.02 -2.40
CA LYS A 33 11.58 -6.08 -3.79
C LYS A 33 11.80 -7.52 -4.28
N VAL A 34 12.41 -8.36 -3.45
CA VAL A 34 12.64 -9.78 -3.79
C VAL A 34 11.33 -10.54 -3.91
N GLN A 35 10.38 -10.33 -3.00
CA GLN A 35 9.06 -10.98 -3.11
C GLN A 35 8.28 -10.49 -4.33
N ALA A 36 8.23 -9.18 -4.57
CA ALA A 36 7.58 -8.62 -5.75
C ALA A 36 8.14 -9.23 -7.03
N LYS A 37 9.48 -9.30 -7.16
CA LYS A 37 10.18 -9.94 -8.28
C LYS A 37 9.88 -11.43 -8.47
N ASN A 38 9.65 -12.17 -7.39
CA ASN A 38 9.36 -13.60 -7.48
C ASN A 38 7.92 -13.89 -7.97
N TYR A 39 6.99 -12.95 -7.76
CA TYR A 39 5.58 -13.12 -8.13
C TYR A 39 5.18 -12.31 -9.38
N LEU A 40 5.90 -11.23 -9.66
CA LEU A 40 5.66 -10.29 -10.75
C LEU A 40 7.02 -10.11 -11.45
N GLY A 41 7.10 -10.27 -12.77
CA GLY A 41 8.36 -10.17 -13.52
C GLY A 41 9.12 -8.84 -13.27
N GLU A 42 10.37 -8.75 -13.73
CA GLU A 42 11.23 -7.55 -13.54
C GLU A 42 10.60 -6.23 -14.04
N GLU A 43 9.65 -6.33 -14.97
CA GLU A 43 8.87 -5.22 -15.52
C GLU A 43 7.81 -4.64 -14.56
N TYR A 44 7.57 -5.28 -13.41
CA TYR A 44 6.60 -4.82 -12.41
C TYR A 44 7.29 -4.19 -11.21
N ILE A 45 6.84 -3.00 -10.82
CA ILE A 45 7.34 -2.31 -9.64
C ILE A 45 6.16 -2.00 -8.72
N LEU A 46 6.18 -2.59 -7.53
CA LEU A 46 5.19 -2.33 -6.49
C LEU A 46 5.74 -1.29 -5.50
N LEU A 47 5.05 -0.17 -5.38
CA LEU A 47 5.29 0.87 -4.38
C LEU A 47 4.19 0.76 -3.32
N ASN A 48 4.58 0.74 -2.04
CA ASN A 48 3.65 0.63 -0.92
C ASN A 48 3.67 1.90 -0.08
N ASP A 49 2.56 2.22 0.59
CA ASP A 49 2.44 3.30 1.56
C ASP A 49 2.91 4.66 1.02
N CYS A 50 2.50 4.97 -0.22
CA CYS A 50 2.91 6.17 -0.93
C CYS A 50 2.13 7.38 -0.44
N THR A 51 2.79 8.32 0.24
CA THR A 51 2.19 9.61 0.60
C THR A 51 2.48 10.64 -0.49
N LEU A 52 1.43 11.12 -1.16
CA LEU A 52 1.52 12.08 -2.25
C LEU A 52 0.86 13.42 -1.87
N PRO A 53 1.39 14.56 -2.35
CA PRO A 53 0.74 15.85 -2.16
C PRO A 53 -0.60 15.89 -2.92
N ASP A 54 -1.62 16.42 -2.27
CA ASP A 54 -2.92 16.69 -2.88
C ASP A 54 -2.99 18.14 -3.36
N THR A 55 -3.76 18.40 -4.41
CA THR A 55 -4.03 19.70 -5.04
C THR A 55 -4.50 20.80 -4.07
N GLN A 56 -4.99 20.46 -2.87
CA GLN A 56 -5.50 21.38 -1.86
C GLN A 56 -4.54 21.62 -0.68
N ASN A 57 -3.22 21.56 -0.89
CA ASN A 57 -2.19 21.60 0.18
C ASN A 57 -2.35 20.49 1.24
N GLY A 58 -3.03 19.40 0.88
CA GLY A 58 -3.16 18.20 1.71
C GLY A 58 -2.15 17.13 1.29
N THR A 59 -2.29 15.95 1.88
CA THR A 59 -1.65 14.73 1.38
C THR A 59 -2.68 13.62 1.25
N THR A 60 -2.40 12.65 0.40
CA THR A 60 -3.13 11.39 0.35
C THR A 60 -2.14 10.25 0.46
N GLN A 61 -2.46 9.27 1.30
CA GLN A 61 -1.74 8.00 1.32
C GLN A 61 -2.43 7.04 0.34
N ILE A 62 -1.64 6.33 -0.45
CA ILE A 62 -2.08 5.27 -1.36
C ILE A 62 -1.45 3.98 -0.87
N ASP A 63 -2.27 2.97 -0.57
CA ASP A 63 -1.82 1.69 -0.04
C ASP A 63 -0.80 1.04 -0.97
N HIS A 64 -1.15 0.86 -2.25
CA HIS A 64 -0.23 0.32 -3.25
C HIS A 64 -0.38 0.97 -4.64
N ILE A 65 0.76 1.21 -5.28
CA ILE A 65 0.87 1.59 -6.69
C ILE A 65 1.69 0.52 -7.41
N LEU A 66 1.08 -0.15 -8.38
CA LEU A 66 1.78 -1.14 -9.21
C LEU A 66 2.04 -0.55 -10.60
N LEU A 67 3.31 -0.33 -10.91
CA LEU A 67 3.77 -0.05 -12.26
C LEU A 67 3.87 -1.36 -13.04
N SER A 68 3.34 -1.38 -14.25
CA SER A 68 3.36 -2.55 -15.13
C SER A 68 3.49 -2.15 -16.60
N PRO A 69 3.81 -3.09 -17.51
CA PRO A 69 3.75 -2.85 -18.96
C PRO A 69 2.36 -2.43 -19.49
N TYR A 70 1.30 -2.67 -18.72
CA TYR A 70 -0.08 -2.40 -19.12
C TYR A 70 -0.62 -1.07 -18.56
N GLY A 71 0.14 -0.40 -17.68
CA GLY A 71 -0.28 0.82 -17.01
C GLY A 71 0.06 0.81 -15.51
N ILE A 72 -0.49 1.79 -14.82
CA ILE A 72 -0.31 2.02 -13.38
C ILE A 72 -1.59 1.68 -12.65
N PHE A 73 -1.52 0.75 -11.71
CA PHE A 73 -2.65 0.33 -10.90
C PHE A 73 -2.56 0.95 -9.52
N VAL A 74 -3.59 1.71 -9.15
CA VAL A 74 -3.79 2.27 -7.81
C VAL A 74 -4.70 1.30 -7.05
N ILE A 75 -4.13 0.65 -6.05
CA ILE A 75 -4.76 -0.48 -5.36
C ILE A 75 -5.06 -0.07 -3.92
N GLU A 76 -6.33 -0.15 -3.55
CA GLU A 76 -6.81 0.02 -2.18
C GLU A 76 -7.10 -1.35 -1.58
N THR A 77 -6.54 -1.65 -0.40
CA THR A 77 -6.72 -2.94 0.25
C THR A 77 -7.61 -2.82 1.48
N LYS A 78 -8.74 -3.53 1.49
CA LYS A 78 -9.64 -3.61 2.64
C LYS A 78 -9.58 -4.99 3.30
N ASN A 79 -9.05 -5.02 4.51
CA ASN A 79 -9.08 -6.20 5.37
C ASN A 79 -10.33 -6.17 6.28
N TYR A 80 -11.48 -6.51 5.71
CA TYR A 80 -12.72 -6.63 6.46
C TYR A 80 -13.19 -8.09 6.52
N GLN A 81 -13.89 -8.40 7.62
CA GLN A 81 -14.54 -9.70 7.83
C GLN A 81 -16.05 -9.58 7.66
N GLY A 82 -16.71 -10.70 7.34
CA GLY A 82 -18.16 -10.77 7.23
C GLY A 82 -18.70 -10.18 5.94
N TRP A 83 -19.93 -9.69 5.99
CA TRP A 83 -20.64 -9.18 4.80
C TRP A 83 -20.41 -7.69 4.60
N ILE A 84 -20.13 -7.32 3.36
CA ILE A 84 -20.00 -5.92 2.95
C ILE A 84 -21.19 -5.55 2.07
N PHE A 85 -21.88 -4.47 2.44
CA PHE A 85 -23.03 -3.92 1.75
C PHE A 85 -22.79 -2.47 1.38
N GLY A 86 -23.10 -2.11 0.14
CA GLY A 86 -23.10 -0.73 -0.29
C GLY A 86 -23.07 -0.62 -1.81
N GLY A 87 -23.69 0.44 -2.31
CA GLY A 87 -23.71 0.75 -3.74
C GLY A 87 -22.54 1.63 -4.14
N GLU A 88 -22.18 1.60 -5.42
CA GLU A 88 -21.02 2.32 -5.97
C GLU A 88 -21.02 3.82 -5.66
N ARG A 89 -22.21 4.45 -5.72
CA ARG A 89 -22.39 5.91 -5.52
C ARG A 89 -22.59 6.31 -4.05
N GLN A 90 -22.71 5.36 -3.14
CA GLN A 90 -22.96 5.66 -1.73
C GLN A 90 -21.68 6.18 -1.06
N LYS A 91 -21.79 7.22 -0.22
CA LYS A 91 -20.61 7.79 0.48
C LYS A 91 -19.97 6.82 1.47
N SER A 92 -20.78 5.97 2.09
CA SER A 92 -20.35 4.98 3.07
C SER A 92 -20.98 3.63 2.78
N TRP A 93 -20.21 2.58 3.06
CA TRP A 93 -20.63 1.19 3.02
C TRP A 93 -20.80 0.67 4.44
N THR A 94 -21.46 -0.49 4.57
CA THR A 94 -21.74 -1.15 5.84
C THR A 94 -21.11 -2.53 5.86
N GLN A 95 -20.30 -2.78 6.87
CA GLN A 95 -19.81 -4.09 7.23
C GLN A 95 -20.73 -4.70 8.28
N LYS A 96 -21.13 -5.95 8.10
CA LYS A 96 -21.92 -6.72 9.07
C LYS A 96 -21.14 -7.95 9.54
N ILE A 97 -20.95 -8.04 10.85
CA ILE A 97 -20.34 -9.19 11.53
C ILE A 97 -21.34 -9.70 12.57
N TYR A 98 -21.97 -10.84 12.27
CA TYR A 98 -23.07 -11.40 13.06
C TYR A 98 -24.19 -10.37 13.31
N LYS A 99 -24.37 -9.92 14.56
CA LYS A 99 -25.37 -8.94 14.98
C LYS A 99 -24.86 -7.49 15.00
N LYS A 100 -23.57 -7.26 14.74
CA LYS A 100 -22.95 -5.93 14.74
C LYS A 100 -22.83 -5.40 13.32
N SER A 101 -23.09 -4.10 13.17
CA SER A 101 -22.97 -3.38 11.90
C SER A 101 -22.06 -2.16 12.10
N PHE A 102 -21.13 -1.97 11.18
CA PHE A 102 -20.16 -0.86 11.20
C PHE A 102 -20.20 -0.16 9.86
N LYS A 103 -20.30 1.18 9.86
CA LYS A 103 -20.18 1.97 8.63
C LYS A 103 -18.72 2.34 8.42
N PHE A 104 -18.30 2.31 7.17
CA PHE A 104 -16.97 2.77 6.74
C PHE A 104 -17.09 3.56 5.44
N GLN A 105 -16.09 4.37 5.12
CA GLN A 105 -16.09 5.14 3.88
C GLN A 105 -16.05 4.19 2.67
N ASN A 106 -16.80 4.52 1.62
CA ASN A 106 -16.78 3.74 0.39
C ASN A 106 -15.35 3.76 -0.22
N PRO A 107 -14.69 2.60 -0.39
CA PRO A 107 -13.33 2.52 -0.89
C PRO A 107 -13.22 2.96 -2.35
N LEU A 108 -14.29 2.88 -3.15
CA LEU A 108 -14.31 3.41 -4.52
C LEU A 108 -14.10 4.92 -4.54
N HIS A 109 -14.70 5.64 -3.59
CA HIS A 109 -14.54 7.09 -3.50
C HIS A 109 -13.14 7.47 -2.98
N GLN A 110 -12.58 6.67 -2.06
CA GLN A 110 -11.19 6.85 -1.60
C GLN A 110 -10.24 6.68 -2.79
N ASN A 111 -10.35 5.57 -3.50
CA ASN A 111 -9.46 5.27 -4.62
C ASN A 111 -9.65 6.23 -5.80
N TYR A 112 -10.86 6.73 -6.04
CA TYR A 112 -11.08 7.81 -7.02
C TYR A 112 -10.28 9.08 -6.68
N LYS A 113 -10.21 9.46 -5.39
CA LYS A 113 -9.37 10.58 -4.96
C LYS A 113 -7.89 10.29 -5.25
N HIS A 114 -7.41 9.10 -4.92
CA HIS A 114 -6.02 8.68 -5.18
C HIS A 114 -5.68 8.75 -6.67
N MET A 115 -6.58 8.25 -7.52
CA MET A 115 -6.48 8.33 -8.98
C MET A 115 -6.37 9.77 -9.46
N LYS A 116 -7.19 10.69 -8.96
CA LYS A 116 -7.13 12.11 -9.36
C LYS A 116 -5.85 12.82 -8.93
N VAL A 117 -5.34 12.51 -7.74
CA VAL A 117 -4.03 13.02 -7.31
C VAL A 117 -2.93 12.49 -8.22
N LEU A 118 -2.91 11.19 -8.49
CA LEU A 118 -1.89 10.59 -9.35
C LEU A 118 -1.96 11.07 -10.80
N GLU A 119 -3.18 11.25 -11.33
CA GLU A 119 -3.44 11.84 -12.65
C GLU A 119 -2.85 13.25 -12.75
N SER A 120 -3.05 14.10 -11.73
CA SER A 120 -2.45 15.45 -11.73
C SER A 120 -0.92 15.45 -11.62
N ILE A 121 -0.33 14.48 -10.91
CA ILE A 121 1.13 14.40 -10.73
C ILE A 121 1.80 13.89 -12.02
N LEU A 122 1.12 13.03 -12.77
CA LEU A 122 1.66 12.34 -13.95
C LEU A 122 1.08 12.85 -15.27
N GLU A 123 0.41 14.00 -15.28
CA GLU A 123 -0.30 14.52 -16.46
C GLU A 123 0.60 14.66 -17.70
N ASP A 124 1.88 15.02 -17.50
CA ASP A 124 2.88 15.16 -18.56
C ASP A 124 3.60 13.85 -18.93
N VAL A 125 3.37 12.77 -18.17
CA VAL A 125 4.12 11.52 -18.27
C VAL A 125 3.24 10.39 -18.81
N ILE A 126 1.99 10.30 -18.37
CA ILE A 126 1.10 9.20 -18.71
C ILE A 126 -0.32 9.69 -19.01
N ALA A 127 -0.91 9.13 -20.05
CA ALA A 127 -2.28 9.44 -20.39
C ALA A 127 -3.26 8.74 -19.41
N PRO A 128 -4.41 9.37 -19.05
CA PRO A 128 -5.31 8.87 -18.01
C PRO A 128 -5.83 7.44 -18.23
N GLN A 129 -5.93 6.98 -19.48
CA GLN A 129 -6.40 5.63 -19.80
C GLN A 129 -5.48 4.50 -19.29
N TYR A 130 -4.22 4.81 -18.97
CA TYR A 130 -3.27 3.85 -18.40
C TYR A 130 -3.26 3.89 -16.87
N LEU A 131 -4.10 4.69 -16.23
CA LEU A 131 -4.32 4.65 -14.80
C LEU A 131 -5.52 3.74 -14.52
N HIS A 132 -5.34 2.78 -13.62
CA HIS A 132 -6.36 1.79 -13.27
C HIS A 132 -6.65 1.79 -11.78
N SER A 133 -7.93 1.81 -11.41
CA SER A 133 -8.39 1.71 -10.02
C SER A 133 -8.73 0.27 -9.67
N LEU A 134 -8.17 -0.25 -8.58
CA LEU A 134 -8.46 -1.60 -8.08
C LEU A 134 -8.78 -1.56 -6.59
N ILE A 135 -9.88 -2.21 -6.18
CA ILE A 135 -10.20 -2.45 -4.76
C ILE A 135 -10.08 -3.93 -4.46
N ILE A 136 -9.12 -4.28 -3.60
CA ILE A 136 -8.91 -5.64 -3.13
C ILE A 136 -9.54 -5.80 -1.75
N PHE A 137 -10.39 -6.81 -1.61
CA PHE A 137 -10.86 -7.24 -0.30
C PHE A 137 -10.22 -8.59 0.01
N THR A 138 -9.64 -8.73 1.20
CA THR A 138 -9.00 -9.98 1.59
C THR A 138 -10.05 -11.10 1.75
N PRO A 139 -9.66 -12.39 1.61
CA PRO A 139 -10.58 -13.54 1.56
C PRO A 139 -11.49 -13.74 2.79
N GLN A 140 -11.23 -13.03 3.89
CA GLN A 140 -12.08 -13.09 5.09
C GLN A 140 -13.42 -12.35 4.93
N SER A 141 -13.63 -11.67 3.80
CA SER A 141 -14.87 -11.00 3.44
C SER A 141 -15.71 -11.83 2.47
N THR A 142 -17.03 -11.87 2.67
CA THR A 142 -17.99 -12.35 1.68
C THR A 142 -18.71 -11.15 1.08
N ARG A 143 -18.61 -10.94 -0.23
CA ARG A 143 -19.24 -9.81 -0.92
C ARG A 143 -20.69 -10.15 -1.30
N SER A 144 -21.62 -9.23 -1.04
CA SER A 144 -22.87 -9.16 -1.78
C SER A 144 -22.94 -7.79 -2.46
N LEU A 145 -22.68 -7.76 -3.76
CA LEU A 145 -22.92 -6.56 -4.57
C LEU A 145 -24.43 -6.47 -4.83
N ALA A 146 -25.00 -5.29 -4.60
CA ALA A 146 -26.39 -4.95 -4.92
C ALA A 146 -26.41 -3.65 -5.72
#